data_AF-A0A2D4MHX7-F1
#
_entry.id   AF-A0A2D4MHX7-F1
#
_cell.length_a   1.000
_cell.length_b   1.000
_cell.length_c   1.000
_cell.angle_alpha   90.00
_cell.angle_beta   90.00
_cell.angle_gamma   90.00
#
_symmetry.space_group_name_H-M   'P 1'
#
loop_
_entity.id
_entity.type
_entity.pdbx_description
1 polymer ?
#
loop_
_entity_poly.entity_id
_entity_poly.type
_entity_poly.pdbx_seq_one_letter_code
_entity_poly.pdbx_strand_id
1 'polypeptide(L)'
;FILAISMYSLSYKQMFLILLSFRVDISDTLMYVYEMLGAELLSSLYDKLGRLLTNSDQPSSWQNTEALLYGFQSIAETIDVNYSDVVPGLIGLIPHISISNVQLADTVMFTIGALSEWLADHPVMINNVLPLVLQALGNPELSISSVSTLKKICRECKYDLPPYAANIVAVSQEVLMKQIHKTSQCMWLMQALGFLLSALQVEEILKNLHSLITPYIQQLEKLADETPNPSNKLAIIHILGLLSNLFTTLDISHHDDDHENKEVKKLPVPQGPNPVVVVLQQVFQLIQKVLSKWLNDAQVVEVMLLLVKKNTTTHRKGYKAGHLVQIVTVPEQVDLLL
;
A
#
# COMPACT_ATOMS: atom_id res chain seq x y z
N PHE A 1 9.31 7.49 40.53
CA PHE A 1 8.67 8.63 41.21
C PHE A 1 8.81 9.93 40.41
N ILE A 2 10.00 10.33 39.96
CA ILE A 2 10.20 11.54 39.12
C ILE A 2 9.53 11.41 37.74
N LEU A 3 9.59 10.25 37.08
CA LEU A 3 8.85 9.96 35.84
C LEU A 3 7.32 10.01 36.02
N ALA A 4 6.82 9.53 37.16
CA ALA A 4 5.39 9.53 37.47
C ALA A 4 4.85 10.96 37.72
N ILE A 5 5.66 11.85 38.33
CA ILE A 5 5.29 13.25 38.55
C ILE A 5 5.32 14.04 37.24
N SER A 6 6.26 13.74 36.33
CA SER A 6 6.31 14.36 34.99
C SER A 6 5.11 13.97 34.12
N MET A 7 4.64 12.72 34.21
CA MET A 7 3.46 12.22 33.49
C MET A 7 2.16 12.97 33.81
N TYR A 8 1.98 13.49 35.03
CA TYR A 8 0.78 14.23 35.42
C TYR A 8 0.69 15.66 34.87
N SER A 9 1.80 16.22 34.36
CA SER A 9 1.87 17.58 33.79
C SER A 9 1.90 17.59 32.26
N LEU A 10 1.99 16.43 31.61
CA LEU A 10 2.08 16.30 30.16
C LEU A 10 0.69 16.26 29.55
N SER A 11 0.52 16.92 28.41
CA SER A 11 -0.71 16.74 27.62
C SER A 11 -0.84 15.26 27.21
N TYR A 12 -2.07 14.76 27.10
CA TYR A 12 -2.34 13.39 26.61
C TYR A 12 -1.57 13.06 25.32
N LYS A 13 -1.42 14.05 24.42
CA LYS A 13 -0.64 13.93 23.19
C LYS A 13 0.86 13.68 23.44
N GLN A 14 1.46 14.38 24.40
CA GLN A 14 2.87 14.18 24.74
C GLN A 14 3.10 12.84 25.45
N MET A 15 2.20 12.44 26.34
CA MET A 15 2.27 11.11 26.96
C MET A 15 2.16 10.00 25.91
N PHE A 16 1.23 10.13 24.96
CA PHE A 16 1.09 9.18 23.84
C PHE A 16 2.36 9.10 22.99
N LEU A 17 2.98 10.24 22.66
CA LEU A 17 4.24 10.26 21.90
C LEU A 17 5.40 9.60 22.66
N ILE A 18 5.51 9.83 23.98
CA ILE A 18 6.54 9.18 24.81
C ILE A 18 6.34 7.66 24.83
N LEU A 19 5.10 7.21 25.00
CA LEU A 19 4.79 5.77 24.98
C LEU A 19 5.10 5.17 23.60
N LEU A 20 4.79 5.87 22.51
CA LEU A 20 5.10 5.42 21.15
C LEU A 20 6.62 5.30 20.94
N SER A 21 7.40 6.33 21.33
CA SER A 21 8.87 6.29 21.27
C SER A 21 9.45 5.13 22.08
N PHE A 22 8.93 4.90 23.29
CA PHE A 22 9.39 3.79 24.12
C PHE A 22 9.12 2.42 23.49
N ARG A 23 8.00 2.25 22.76
CA ARG A 23 7.74 1.00 22.02
C ARG A 23 8.70 0.82 20.84
N VAL A 24 9.10 1.90 20.17
CA VAL A 24 10.12 1.86 19.10
C VAL A 24 11.47 1.44 19.68
N ASP A 25 11.90 2.04 20.80
CA ASP A 25 13.16 1.67 21.47
C ASP A 25 13.17 0.19 21.92
N ILE A 26 12.01 -0.31 22.40
CA ILE A 26 11.84 -1.74 22.72
C ILE A 26 11.94 -2.59 21.45
N SER A 27 11.31 -2.19 20.35
CA SER A 27 11.38 -2.92 19.08
C SER A 27 12.82 -3.08 18.60
N ASP A 28 13.59 -1.99 18.62
CA ASP A 28 15.00 -2.00 18.25
C ASP A 28 15.81 -2.90 19.17
N THR A 29 15.54 -2.85 20.48
CA THR A 29 16.17 -3.75 21.46
C THR A 29 15.83 -5.22 21.17
N LEU A 30 14.57 -5.53 20.84
CA LEU A 30 14.13 -6.88 20.52
C LEU A 30 14.79 -7.43 19.26
N MET A 31 15.07 -6.58 18.27
CA MET A 31 15.83 -6.95 17.09
C MET A 31 17.24 -7.44 17.46
N TYR A 32 17.98 -6.70 18.29
CA TYR A 32 19.29 -7.15 18.77
C TYR A 32 19.22 -8.41 19.63
N VAL A 33 18.17 -8.55 20.45
CA VAL A 33 17.95 -9.78 21.23
C VAL A 33 17.68 -10.97 20.31
N TYR A 34 16.98 -10.77 19.20
CA TYR A 34 16.78 -11.81 18.18
C TYR A 34 18.09 -12.20 17.50
N GLU A 35 18.98 -11.25 17.19
CA GLU A 35 20.31 -11.57 16.66
C GLU A 35 21.13 -12.46 17.61
N MET A 36 20.94 -12.31 18.93
CA MET A 36 21.63 -13.12 19.94
C MET A 36 20.98 -14.48 20.20
N LEU A 37 19.64 -14.55 20.25
CA LEU A 37 18.88 -15.74 20.67
C LEU A 37 18.33 -16.56 19.49
N GLY A 38 18.19 -15.95 18.31
CA GLY A 38 17.67 -16.57 17.10
C GLY A 38 16.31 -17.25 17.27
N ALA A 39 16.20 -18.45 16.72
CA ALA A 39 14.94 -19.23 16.67
C ALA A 39 14.34 -19.57 18.04
N GLU A 40 15.14 -19.58 19.12
CA GLU A 40 14.63 -19.84 20.47
C GLU A 40 13.69 -18.72 20.95
N LEU A 41 13.99 -17.46 20.58
CA LEU A 41 13.12 -16.32 20.89
C LEU A 41 11.77 -16.47 20.16
N LEU A 42 11.81 -16.81 18.88
CA LEU A 42 10.60 -17.03 18.06
C LEU A 42 9.74 -18.16 18.65
N SER A 43 10.36 -19.28 19.00
CA SER A 43 9.67 -20.44 19.59
C SER A 43 9.03 -20.07 20.94
N SER A 44 9.75 -19.33 21.78
CA SER A 44 9.24 -18.85 23.08
C SER A 44 8.05 -17.90 22.94
N LEU A 45 8.11 -16.96 21.98
CA LEU A 45 6.99 -16.06 21.68
C LEU A 45 5.79 -16.82 21.14
N TYR A 46 6.02 -17.80 20.24
CA TYR A 46 4.98 -18.62 19.65
C TYR A 46 4.26 -19.46 20.71
N ASP A 47 5.01 -20.15 21.56
CA ASP A 47 4.46 -20.95 22.65
C ASP A 47 3.63 -20.12 23.61
N LYS A 48 4.09 -18.91 23.96
CA LYS A 48 3.35 -17.98 24.83
C LYS A 48 2.06 -17.52 24.17
N LEU A 49 2.11 -17.15 22.89
CA LEU A 49 0.94 -16.70 22.14
C LEU A 49 -0.08 -17.83 21.96
N GLY A 50 0.37 -19.02 21.55
CA GLY A 50 -0.47 -20.20 21.41
C GLY A 50 -1.17 -20.56 22.71
N ARG A 51 -0.43 -20.63 23.84
CA ARG A 51 -1.01 -20.88 25.17
C ARG A 51 -2.05 -19.84 25.54
N LEU A 52 -1.80 -18.57 25.26
CA LEU A 52 -2.73 -17.49 25.58
C LEU A 52 -4.03 -17.61 24.77
N LEU A 53 -3.95 -17.99 23.50
CA LEU A 53 -5.12 -18.14 22.62
C LEU A 53 -5.92 -19.42 22.90
N THR A 54 -5.28 -20.49 23.38
CA THR A 54 -5.96 -21.78 23.65
C THR A 54 -6.48 -21.92 25.08
N ASN A 55 -5.97 -21.15 26.03
CA ASN A 55 -6.34 -21.31 27.44
C ASN A 55 -7.65 -20.59 27.74
N SER A 56 -8.73 -21.37 27.91
CA SER A 56 -10.08 -20.89 28.20
C SER A 56 -10.29 -20.41 29.64
N ASP A 57 -9.35 -20.70 30.55
CA ASP A 57 -9.58 -20.58 32.00
C ASP A 57 -9.33 -19.17 32.53
N GLN A 58 -8.74 -18.27 31.73
CA GLN A 58 -8.60 -16.86 32.09
C GLN A 58 -9.13 -15.94 30.99
N PRO A 59 -9.80 -14.83 31.35
CA PRO A 59 -10.16 -13.82 30.36
C PRO A 59 -8.86 -13.25 29.77
N SER A 60 -8.57 -13.63 28.51
CA SER A 60 -7.40 -13.14 27.80
C SER A 60 -7.52 -11.62 27.62
N SER A 61 -6.64 -10.86 28.27
CA SER A 61 -6.56 -9.43 28.04
C SER A 61 -5.96 -9.18 26.65
N TRP A 62 -6.64 -8.37 25.83
CA TRP A 62 -6.15 -8.05 24.48
C TRP A 62 -4.75 -7.42 24.52
N GLN A 63 -4.39 -6.77 25.64
CA GLN A 63 -3.07 -6.18 25.88
C GLN A 63 -1.96 -7.22 25.90
N ASN A 64 -2.19 -8.41 26.48
CA ASN A 64 -1.18 -9.46 26.53
C ASN A 64 -0.98 -10.08 25.15
N THR A 65 -2.08 -10.31 24.41
CA THR A 65 -2.03 -10.77 23.02
C THR A 65 -1.28 -9.76 22.15
N GLU A 66 -1.61 -8.47 22.29
CA GLU A 66 -1.01 -7.39 21.53
C GLU A 66 0.48 -7.26 21.82
N ALA A 67 0.91 -7.37 23.09
CA ALA A 67 2.32 -7.27 23.45
C ALA A 67 3.17 -8.40 22.85
N LEU A 68 2.65 -9.63 22.85
CA LEU A 68 3.33 -10.77 22.23
C LEU A 68 3.39 -10.60 20.70
N LEU A 69 2.30 -10.15 20.09
CA LEU A 69 2.24 -9.93 18.65
C LEU A 69 3.14 -8.77 18.21
N TYR A 70 3.22 -7.71 19.01
CA TYR A 70 4.16 -6.61 18.78
C TYR A 70 5.61 -7.08 18.89
N GLY A 71 5.91 -8.00 19.80
CA GLY A 71 7.23 -8.65 19.87
C GLY A 71 7.57 -9.37 18.57
N PHE A 72 6.63 -10.12 17.99
CA PHE A 72 6.79 -10.73 16.67
C PHE A 72 6.95 -9.68 15.56
N GLN A 73 6.10 -8.65 15.56
CA GLN A 73 6.19 -7.56 14.59
C GLN A 73 7.58 -6.92 14.59
N SER A 74 8.16 -6.71 15.78
CA SER A 74 9.45 -6.03 15.97
C SER A 74 10.63 -6.77 15.33
N ILE A 75 10.52 -8.10 15.18
CA ILE A 75 11.60 -8.95 14.67
C ILE A 75 11.29 -9.52 13.28
N ALA A 76 10.05 -9.37 12.79
CA ALA A 76 9.55 -10.03 11.58
C ALA A 76 10.35 -9.70 10.31
N GLU A 77 10.81 -8.46 10.14
CA GLU A 77 11.62 -8.05 8.97
C GLU A 77 13.08 -8.55 9.06
N THR A 78 13.52 -9.08 10.22
CA THR A 78 14.89 -9.59 10.45
C THR A 78 14.96 -11.13 10.41
N ILE A 79 13.82 -11.81 10.28
CA ILE A 79 13.78 -13.28 10.30
C ILE A 79 14.46 -13.83 9.03
N ASP A 80 15.51 -14.63 9.21
CA ASP A 80 16.13 -15.38 8.12
C ASP A 80 15.13 -16.42 7.56
N VAL A 81 14.88 -16.33 6.26
CA VAL A 81 14.00 -17.20 5.47
C VAL A 81 14.30 -18.70 5.64
N ASN A 82 15.53 -19.06 6.02
CA ASN A 82 15.96 -20.45 6.19
C ASN A 82 15.54 -21.11 7.52
N TYR A 83 15.11 -20.34 8.53
CA TYR A 83 14.89 -20.84 9.92
C TYR A 83 13.42 -20.81 10.38
N SER A 84 12.49 -20.86 9.44
CA SER A 84 11.14 -20.37 9.65
C SER A 84 10.08 -21.44 9.92
N ASP A 85 10.35 -22.44 10.76
CA ASP A 85 9.29 -23.40 11.15
C ASP A 85 8.18 -22.73 11.98
N VAL A 86 8.51 -21.61 12.64
CA VAL A 86 7.61 -20.88 13.55
C VAL A 86 6.66 -19.92 12.83
N VAL A 87 7.10 -19.26 11.75
CA VAL A 87 6.28 -18.25 11.05
C VAL A 87 5.01 -18.83 10.42
N PRO A 88 5.02 -20.01 9.77
CA PRO A 88 3.80 -20.71 9.34
C PRO A 88 2.80 -20.89 10.49
N GLY A 89 3.31 -21.31 11.66
CA GLY A 89 2.49 -21.47 12.87
C GLY A 89 1.88 -20.14 13.31
N LEU A 90 2.68 -19.08 13.39
CA LEU A 90 2.21 -17.73 13.73
C LEU A 90 1.11 -17.25 12.77
N ILE A 91 1.33 -17.41 11.45
CA ILE A 91 0.33 -17.05 10.44
C ILE A 91 -0.96 -17.85 10.63
N GLY A 92 -0.85 -19.14 10.97
CA GLY A 92 -2.01 -19.97 11.32
C GLY A 92 -2.76 -19.49 12.56
N LEU A 93 -2.07 -18.88 13.54
CA LEU A 93 -2.69 -18.34 14.75
C LEU A 93 -3.37 -16.99 14.55
N ILE A 94 -2.90 -16.15 13.62
CA ILE A 94 -3.41 -14.78 13.41
C ILE A 94 -4.95 -14.74 13.21
N PRO A 95 -5.55 -15.59 12.35
CA PRO A 95 -7.01 -15.64 12.19
C PRO A 95 -7.81 -16.03 13.43
N HIS A 96 -7.16 -16.67 14.41
CA HIS A 96 -7.79 -17.07 15.67
C HIS A 96 -7.75 -15.99 16.75
N ILE A 97 -7.08 -14.87 16.49
CA ILE A 97 -7.03 -13.75 17.43
C ILE A 97 -8.40 -13.04 17.46
N SER A 98 -9.04 -13.01 18.64
CA SER A 98 -10.28 -12.26 18.84
C SER A 98 -10.01 -10.76 18.88
N ILE A 99 -10.12 -10.10 17.73
CA ILE A 99 -9.93 -8.66 17.58
C ILE A 99 -11.06 -7.90 18.30
N SER A 100 -10.78 -7.42 19.51
CA SER A 100 -11.71 -6.66 20.36
C SER A 100 -11.31 -5.20 20.55
N ASN A 101 -10.14 -4.79 20.05
CA ASN A 101 -9.58 -3.45 20.22
C ASN A 101 -8.84 -2.98 18.96
N VAL A 102 -8.91 -1.68 18.67
CA VAL A 102 -8.24 -1.04 17.52
C VAL A 102 -6.72 -1.21 17.58
N GLN A 103 -6.10 -1.07 18.76
CA GLN A 103 -4.65 -1.23 18.93
C GLN A 103 -4.20 -2.65 18.58
N LEU A 104 -4.95 -3.67 19.02
CA LEU A 104 -4.67 -5.06 18.67
C LEU A 104 -4.86 -5.28 17.16
N ALA A 105 -5.91 -4.71 16.56
CA ALA A 105 -6.15 -4.80 15.13
C ALA A 105 -5.01 -4.17 14.32
N ASP A 106 -4.53 -2.99 14.71
CA ASP A 106 -3.38 -2.33 14.10
C ASP A 106 -2.12 -3.20 14.19
N THR A 107 -1.82 -3.75 15.36
CA THR A 107 -0.66 -4.64 15.55
C THR A 107 -0.79 -5.92 14.70
N VAL A 108 -1.99 -6.49 14.56
CA VAL A 108 -2.22 -7.61 13.62
C VAL A 108 -1.90 -7.19 12.19
N MET A 109 -2.44 -6.07 11.72
CA MET A 109 -2.19 -5.57 10.36
C MET A 109 -0.70 -5.33 10.13
N PHE A 110 -0.02 -4.60 11.02
CA PHE A 110 1.41 -4.33 10.89
C PHE A 110 2.27 -5.58 10.95
N THR A 111 1.90 -6.58 11.75
CA THR A 111 2.60 -7.88 11.77
C THR A 111 2.47 -8.60 10.43
N ILE A 112 1.26 -8.66 9.85
CA ILE A 112 1.05 -9.21 8.50
C ILE A 112 1.89 -8.43 7.48
N GLY A 113 1.89 -7.10 7.57
CA GLY A 113 2.68 -6.24 6.70
C GLY A 113 4.18 -6.50 6.79
N ALA A 114 4.72 -6.68 8.00
CA ALA A 114 6.12 -7.00 8.23
C ALA A 114 6.51 -8.39 7.67
N LEU A 115 5.57 -9.34 7.63
CA LEU A 115 5.77 -10.67 7.05
C LEU A 115 5.62 -10.73 5.52
N SER A 116 5.43 -9.60 4.83
CA SER A 116 5.13 -9.58 3.38
C SER A 116 6.23 -10.19 2.52
N GLU A 117 7.50 -9.99 2.87
CA GLU A 117 8.63 -10.59 2.14
C GLU A 117 8.65 -12.11 2.31
N TRP A 118 8.43 -12.59 3.54
CA TRP A 118 8.32 -14.02 3.81
C TRP A 118 7.12 -14.67 3.08
N LEU A 119 5.99 -13.96 2.99
CA LEU A 119 4.80 -14.41 2.22
C LEU A 119 5.08 -14.56 0.73
N ALA A 120 5.98 -13.75 0.16
CA ALA A 120 6.37 -13.87 -1.24
C ALA A 120 7.09 -15.20 -1.52
N ASP A 121 7.88 -15.69 -0.58
CA ASP A 121 8.52 -17.01 -0.65
C ASP A 121 7.57 -18.17 -0.28
N HIS A 122 6.44 -17.88 0.38
CA HIS A 122 5.45 -18.87 0.81
C HIS A 122 4.01 -18.52 0.39
N PRO A 123 3.70 -18.47 -0.92
CA PRO A 123 2.41 -17.96 -1.42
C PRO A 123 1.16 -18.68 -0.90
N VAL A 124 1.29 -19.95 -0.51
CA VAL A 124 0.18 -20.74 0.07
C VAL A 124 -0.41 -20.10 1.33
N MET A 125 0.39 -19.31 2.06
CA MET A 125 -0.01 -18.66 3.30
C MET A 125 -0.78 -17.35 3.08
N ILE A 126 -0.76 -16.77 1.86
CA ILE A 126 -1.46 -15.51 1.54
C ILE A 126 -2.96 -15.64 1.84
N ASN A 127 -3.55 -16.81 1.56
CA ASN A 127 -4.97 -17.10 1.82
C ASN A 127 -5.37 -16.96 3.28
N ASN A 128 -4.45 -17.18 4.22
CA ASN A 128 -4.75 -17.13 5.64
C ASN A 128 -4.85 -15.70 6.17
N VAL A 129 -4.17 -14.75 5.52
CA VAL A 129 -4.05 -13.37 6.02
C VAL A 129 -4.77 -12.33 5.15
N LEU A 130 -4.85 -12.56 3.83
CA LEU A 130 -5.45 -11.60 2.91
C LEU A 130 -6.91 -11.27 3.24
N PRO A 131 -7.79 -12.23 3.60
CA PRO A 131 -9.17 -11.92 3.99
C PRO A 131 -9.26 -10.96 5.17
N LEU A 132 -8.38 -11.09 6.16
CA LEU A 132 -8.33 -10.19 7.33
C LEU A 132 -7.95 -8.76 6.92
N VAL A 133 -6.96 -8.63 6.02
CA VAL A 133 -6.51 -7.32 5.51
C VAL A 133 -7.63 -6.65 4.71
N LEU A 134 -8.31 -7.39 3.83
CA LEU A 134 -9.41 -6.87 3.02
C LEU A 134 -10.62 -6.48 3.89
N GLN A 135 -10.93 -7.26 4.93
CA GLN A 135 -11.97 -6.90 5.89
C GLN A 135 -11.62 -5.63 6.66
N ALA A 136 -10.37 -5.49 7.12
CA ALA A 136 -9.89 -4.31 7.85
C ALA A 136 -9.90 -3.04 6.99
N LEU A 137 -9.78 -3.16 5.66
CA LEU A 137 -9.86 -2.04 4.73
C LEU A 137 -11.21 -1.30 4.81
N GLY A 138 -12.28 -2.00 5.18
CA GLY A 138 -13.60 -1.41 5.40
C GLY A 138 -13.74 -0.60 6.70
N ASN A 139 -12.73 -0.60 7.58
CA ASN A 139 -12.77 0.10 8.86
C ASN A 139 -11.95 1.40 8.81
N PRO A 140 -12.57 2.59 8.96
CA PRO A 140 -11.85 3.87 8.93
C PRO A 140 -10.83 4.05 10.06
N GLU A 141 -11.02 3.40 11.21
CA GLU A 141 -10.06 3.44 12.33
C GLU A 141 -8.75 2.71 12.00
N LEU A 142 -8.81 1.71 11.10
CA LEU A 142 -7.67 0.89 10.67
C LEU A 142 -7.10 1.34 9.32
N SER A 143 -7.47 2.54 8.86
CA SER A 143 -7.16 3.05 7.52
C SER A 143 -5.65 3.07 7.22
N ILE A 144 -4.81 3.45 8.18
CA ILE A 144 -3.35 3.52 7.99
C ILE A 144 -2.74 2.10 7.92
N SER A 145 -3.08 1.26 8.89
CA SER A 145 -2.49 -0.06 9.05
C SER A 145 -2.94 -1.02 7.95
N SER A 146 -4.24 -1.08 7.63
CA SER A 146 -4.79 -1.94 6.56
C SER A 146 -4.25 -1.57 5.18
N VAL A 147 -4.26 -0.28 4.81
CA VAL A 147 -3.80 0.16 3.48
C VAL A 147 -2.30 -0.01 3.31
N SER A 148 -1.50 0.30 4.34
CA SER A 148 -0.04 0.11 4.27
C SER A 148 0.33 -1.37 4.18
N THR A 149 -0.40 -2.24 4.90
CA THR A 149 -0.23 -3.70 4.84
C THR A 149 -0.60 -4.25 3.46
N LEU A 150 -1.77 -3.86 2.92
CA LEU A 150 -2.18 -4.26 1.58
C LEU A 150 -1.15 -3.81 0.53
N LYS A 151 -0.63 -2.58 0.65
CA LYS A 151 0.42 -2.09 -0.23
C LYS A 151 1.70 -2.93 -0.15
N LYS A 152 2.16 -3.32 1.05
CA LYS A 152 3.33 -4.19 1.21
C LYS A 152 3.07 -5.56 0.56
N ILE A 153 1.94 -6.21 0.85
CA ILE A 153 1.56 -7.49 0.23
C ILE A 153 1.53 -7.38 -1.29
N CYS A 154 0.86 -6.36 -1.84
CA CYS A 154 0.81 -6.14 -3.28
C CYS A 154 2.19 -5.93 -3.91
N ARG A 155 3.12 -5.31 -3.20
CA ARG A 155 4.48 -5.06 -3.69
C ARG A 155 5.32 -6.34 -3.70
N GLU A 156 5.37 -7.05 -2.57
CA GLU A 156 6.24 -8.23 -2.41
C GLU A 156 5.66 -9.47 -3.10
N CYS A 157 4.34 -9.68 -3.02
CA CYS A 157 3.68 -10.90 -3.51
C CYS A 157 3.08 -10.76 -4.91
N LYS A 158 3.39 -9.71 -5.68
CA LYS A 158 2.70 -9.35 -6.94
C LYS A 158 2.48 -10.52 -7.90
N TYR A 159 3.44 -11.43 -8.04
CA TYR A 159 3.38 -12.57 -8.97
C TYR A 159 2.45 -13.71 -8.53
N ASP A 160 2.10 -13.77 -7.25
CA ASP A 160 1.23 -14.81 -6.68
C ASP A 160 -0.17 -14.28 -6.31
N LEU A 161 -0.38 -12.97 -6.48
CA LEU A 161 -1.68 -12.33 -6.30
C LEU A 161 -2.69 -12.39 -7.45
N PRO A 162 -2.38 -12.81 -8.71
CA PRO A 162 -3.39 -12.88 -9.77
C PRO A 162 -4.68 -13.63 -9.41
N PRO A 163 -4.66 -14.76 -8.68
CA PRO A 163 -5.88 -15.44 -8.24
C PRO A 163 -6.80 -14.59 -7.34
N TYR A 164 -6.25 -13.61 -6.63
CA TYR A 164 -6.98 -12.73 -5.71
C TYR A 164 -7.31 -11.36 -6.31
N ALA A 165 -6.78 -11.05 -7.49
CA ALA A 165 -6.78 -9.70 -8.04
C ALA A 165 -8.20 -9.12 -8.18
N ALA A 166 -9.15 -9.92 -8.68
CA ALA A 166 -10.54 -9.48 -8.82
C ALA A 166 -11.17 -9.07 -7.48
N ASN A 167 -10.92 -9.83 -6.42
CA ASN A 167 -11.44 -9.54 -5.08
C ASN A 167 -10.77 -8.30 -4.48
N ILE A 168 -9.44 -8.18 -4.60
CA ILE A 168 -8.70 -7.01 -4.10
C ILE A 168 -9.18 -5.74 -4.80
N VAL A 169 -9.33 -5.76 -6.13
CA VAL A 169 -9.83 -4.62 -6.92
C VAL A 169 -11.25 -4.26 -6.48
N ALA A 170 -12.16 -5.23 -6.35
CA ALA A 170 -13.55 -4.99 -5.97
C ALA A 170 -13.66 -4.33 -4.58
N VAL A 171 -12.99 -4.88 -3.56
CA VAL A 171 -13.00 -4.31 -2.20
C VAL A 171 -12.36 -2.92 -2.21
N SER A 172 -11.26 -2.73 -2.94
CA SER A 172 -10.57 -1.43 -3.05
C SER A 172 -11.46 -0.36 -3.70
N GLN A 173 -12.20 -0.71 -4.75
CA GLN A 173 -13.16 0.19 -5.39
C GLN A 173 -14.29 0.56 -4.43
N GLU A 174 -14.83 -0.41 -3.69
CA GLU A 174 -15.90 -0.17 -2.74
C GLU A 174 -15.49 0.82 -1.63
N VAL A 175 -14.31 0.63 -1.02
CA VAL A 175 -13.82 1.52 0.04
C VAL A 175 -13.49 2.93 -0.48
N LEU A 176 -13.02 3.04 -1.73
CA LEU A 176 -12.78 4.33 -2.40
C LEU A 176 -14.09 5.06 -2.68
N MET A 177 -15.11 4.36 -3.19
CA MET A 177 -16.44 4.93 -3.45
C MET A 177 -17.12 5.41 -2.17
N LYS A 178 -16.97 4.64 -1.07
CA LYS A 178 -17.50 4.99 0.25
C LYS A 178 -16.72 6.10 0.97
N GLN A 179 -15.59 6.54 0.42
CA GLN A 179 -14.71 7.55 1.03
C GLN A 179 -14.29 7.19 2.47
N ILE A 180 -13.98 5.91 2.72
CA ILE A 180 -13.59 5.42 4.05
C ILE A 180 -12.24 6.02 4.48
N HIS A 181 -11.34 6.22 3.53
CA HIS A 181 -9.96 6.62 3.78
C HIS A 181 -9.71 8.10 3.49
N LYS A 182 -8.72 8.69 4.16
CA LYS A 182 -8.24 10.05 3.84
C LYS A 182 -7.39 10.02 2.57
N THR A 183 -7.21 11.19 1.97
CA THR A 183 -6.46 11.38 0.71
C THR A 183 -5.14 10.62 0.65
N SER A 184 -4.28 10.70 1.67
CA SER A 184 -2.98 10.03 1.67
C SER A 184 -3.09 8.51 1.61
N GLN A 185 -4.05 7.91 2.33
CA GLN A 185 -4.31 6.47 2.27
C GLN A 185 -4.93 6.08 0.93
N CYS A 186 -5.81 6.88 0.34
CA CYS A 186 -6.27 6.62 -1.03
C CYS A 186 -5.09 6.57 -2.02
N MET A 187 -4.10 7.46 -1.89
CA MET A 187 -2.89 7.41 -2.72
C MET A 187 -2.12 6.10 -2.53
N TRP A 188 -1.96 5.62 -1.30
CA TRP A 188 -1.30 4.34 -1.03
C TRP A 188 -2.09 3.14 -1.55
N LEU A 189 -3.42 3.20 -1.51
CA LEU A 189 -4.28 2.17 -2.07
C LEU A 189 -4.15 2.12 -3.61
N MET A 190 -4.09 3.27 -4.28
CA MET A 190 -3.80 3.31 -5.72
C MET A 190 -2.42 2.73 -6.05
N GLN A 191 -1.41 2.94 -5.19
CA GLN A 191 -0.10 2.30 -5.35
C GLN A 191 -0.16 0.77 -5.16
N ALA A 192 -0.94 0.28 -4.19
CA ALA A 192 -1.16 -1.15 -4.00
C ALA A 192 -1.80 -1.79 -5.24
N LEU A 193 -2.80 -1.11 -5.81
CA LEU A 193 -3.46 -1.56 -7.04
C LEU A 193 -2.51 -1.53 -8.24
N GLY A 194 -1.61 -0.55 -8.35
CA GLY A 194 -0.63 -0.52 -9.43
C GLY A 194 0.32 -1.73 -9.39
N PHE A 195 0.84 -2.09 -8.21
CA PHE A 195 1.66 -3.30 -8.04
C PHE A 195 0.89 -4.59 -8.32
N LEU A 196 -0.38 -4.66 -7.93
CA LEU A 196 -1.23 -5.82 -8.21
C LEU A 196 -1.44 -6.00 -9.72
N LEU A 197 -1.79 -4.90 -10.40
CA LEU A 197 -2.12 -4.94 -11.82
C LEU A 197 -0.89 -5.20 -12.70
N SER A 198 0.32 -4.80 -12.28
CA SER A 198 1.53 -5.00 -13.08
C SER A 198 1.90 -6.46 -13.31
N ALA A 199 1.37 -7.39 -12.52
CA ALA A 199 1.60 -8.83 -12.65
C ALA A 199 0.46 -9.58 -13.39
N LEU A 200 -0.56 -8.88 -13.91
CA LEU A 200 -1.66 -9.49 -14.65
C LEU A 200 -1.39 -9.56 -16.16
N GLN A 201 -2.22 -10.32 -16.87
CA GLN A 201 -2.23 -10.32 -18.33
C GLN A 201 -2.76 -8.98 -18.87
N VAL A 202 -2.26 -8.53 -20.03
CA VAL A 202 -2.53 -7.20 -20.60
C VAL A 202 -4.04 -6.92 -20.74
N GLU A 203 -4.82 -7.93 -21.13
CA GLU A 203 -6.27 -7.84 -21.28
C GLU A 203 -6.97 -7.58 -19.92
N GLU A 204 -6.51 -8.25 -18.86
CA GLU A 204 -7.01 -8.07 -17.51
C GLU A 204 -6.59 -6.73 -16.93
N ILE A 205 -5.36 -6.27 -17.22
CA ILE A 205 -4.90 -4.93 -16.84
C ILE A 205 -5.85 -3.89 -17.44
N LEU A 206 -6.08 -3.93 -18.76
CA LEU A 206 -6.94 -2.95 -19.44
C LEU A 206 -8.36 -2.96 -18.86
N LYS A 207 -8.95 -4.14 -18.63
CA LYS A 207 -10.28 -4.29 -18.04
C LYS A 207 -10.37 -3.67 -16.65
N ASN A 208 -9.45 -4.04 -15.76
CA ASN A 208 -9.45 -3.54 -14.38
C ASN A 208 -9.13 -2.04 -14.33
N LEU A 209 -8.18 -1.59 -15.15
CA LEU A 209 -7.77 -0.19 -15.24
C LEU A 209 -8.95 0.67 -15.70
N HIS A 210 -9.64 0.26 -16.76
CA HIS A 210 -10.83 0.97 -17.25
C HIS A 210 -11.92 1.06 -16.18
N SER A 211 -12.22 -0.06 -15.49
CA SER A 211 -13.20 -0.08 -14.40
C SER A 211 -12.82 0.87 -13.24
N LEU A 212 -11.53 0.90 -12.87
CA LEU A 212 -11.03 1.70 -11.75
C LEU A 212 -11.02 3.20 -12.05
N ILE A 213 -10.62 3.61 -13.25
CA ILE A 213 -10.38 5.02 -13.57
C ILE A 213 -11.61 5.74 -14.14
N THR A 214 -12.53 5.02 -14.79
CA THR A 214 -13.67 5.63 -15.50
C THR A 214 -14.51 6.57 -14.63
N PRO A 215 -14.88 6.21 -13.37
CA PRO A 215 -15.63 7.12 -12.51
C PRO A 215 -14.88 8.43 -12.24
N TYR A 216 -13.56 8.36 -12.09
CA TYR A 216 -12.71 9.53 -11.84
C TYR A 216 -12.50 10.38 -13.09
N ILE A 217 -12.41 9.76 -14.28
CA ILE A 217 -12.35 10.49 -15.55
C ILE A 217 -13.64 11.28 -15.75
N GLN A 218 -14.81 10.64 -15.59
CA GLN A 218 -16.11 11.29 -15.73
C GLN A 218 -16.28 12.45 -14.71
N GLN A 219 -15.82 12.25 -13.48
CA GLN A 219 -15.82 13.31 -12.47
C GLN A 219 -14.89 14.47 -12.87
N LEU A 220 -13.70 14.17 -13.40
CA LEU A 220 -12.75 15.17 -13.86
C LEU A 220 -13.28 15.94 -15.08
N GLU A 221 -13.98 15.29 -16.02
CA GLU A 221 -14.67 15.94 -17.14
C GLU A 221 -15.67 16.98 -16.66
N LYS A 222 -16.54 16.60 -15.71
CA LYS A 222 -17.52 17.51 -15.12
C LYS A 222 -16.83 18.70 -14.44
N LEU A 223 -15.80 18.45 -13.63
CA LEU A 223 -15.02 19.51 -12.96
C LEU A 223 -14.29 20.41 -13.96
N ALA A 224 -13.87 19.86 -15.10
CA ALA A 224 -13.21 20.60 -16.18
C ALA A 224 -14.18 21.49 -16.96
N ASP A 225 -15.48 21.27 -16.91
CA ASP A 225 -16.50 22.15 -17.52
C ASP A 225 -16.92 23.30 -16.61
N GLU A 226 -16.85 23.10 -15.30
CA GLU A 226 -17.19 24.10 -14.31
C GLU A 226 -16.20 25.29 -14.28
N THR A 227 -16.63 26.39 -13.64
CA THR A 227 -15.78 27.55 -13.40
C THR A 227 -14.78 27.27 -12.27
N PRO A 228 -13.51 27.70 -12.38
CA PRO A 228 -12.50 27.48 -11.35
C PRO A 228 -12.94 28.01 -9.98
N ASN A 229 -12.94 27.13 -8.98
CA ASN A 229 -13.24 27.50 -7.59
C ASN A 229 -12.44 26.61 -6.61
N PRO A 230 -12.28 27.02 -5.34
CA PRO A 230 -11.44 26.30 -4.37
C PRO A 230 -11.84 24.83 -4.14
N SER A 231 -13.12 24.51 -4.18
CA SER A 231 -13.62 23.14 -4.00
C SER A 231 -13.27 22.26 -5.20
N ASN A 232 -13.45 22.79 -6.41
CA ASN A 232 -13.08 22.11 -7.65
C ASN A 232 -11.58 21.87 -7.71
N LYS A 233 -10.76 22.83 -7.26
CA LYS A 233 -9.31 22.68 -7.14
C LYS A 233 -8.93 21.44 -6.33
N LEU A 234 -9.49 21.30 -5.12
CA LEU A 234 -9.19 20.17 -4.24
C LEU A 234 -9.61 18.83 -4.86
N ALA A 235 -10.76 18.78 -5.50
CA ALA A 235 -11.24 17.58 -6.19
C ALA A 235 -10.36 17.19 -7.38
N ILE A 236 -9.95 18.17 -8.20
CA ILE A 236 -9.03 17.98 -9.33
C ILE A 236 -7.68 17.45 -8.83
N ILE A 237 -7.07 18.11 -7.84
CA ILE A 237 -5.80 17.68 -7.23
C ILE A 237 -5.90 16.25 -6.70
N HIS A 238 -7.01 15.92 -6.04
CA HIS A 238 -7.24 14.58 -5.52
C HIS A 238 -7.29 13.54 -6.64
N ILE A 239 -8.12 13.73 -7.67
CA ILE A 239 -8.26 12.78 -8.79
C ILE A 239 -6.92 12.58 -9.53
N LEU A 240 -6.23 13.67 -9.85
CA LEU A 240 -4.93 13.60 -10.53
C LEU A 240 -3.88 12.91 -9.66
N GLY A 241 -3.93 13.14 -8.34
CA GLY A 241 -3.11 12.43 -7.37
C GLY A 241 -3.36 10.92 -7.40
N LEU A 242 -4.62 10.47 -7.45
CA LEU A 242 -4.97 9.05 -7.51
C LEU A 242 -4.41 8.40 -8.77
N LEU A 243 -4.64 9.02 -9.94
CA LEU A 243 -4.12 8.54 -11.22
C LEU A 243 -2.58 8.50 -11.23
N SER A 244 -1.92 9.55 -10.73
CA SER A 244 -0.47 9.61 -10.64
C SER A 244 0.10 8.47 -9.80
N ASN A 245 -0.50 8.20 -8.64
CA ASN A 245 -0.03 7.15 -7.73
C ASN A 245 -0.27 5.74 -8.26
N LEU A 246 -1.38 5.52 -8.98
CA LEU A 246 -1.62 4.27 -9.70
C LEU A 246 -0.52 4.01 -10.74
N PHE A 247 -0.31 4.97 -11.64
CA PHE A 247 0.64 4.79 -12.73
C PHE A 247 2.11 4.78 -12.30
N THR A 248 2.43 5.32 -11.12
CA THR A 248 3.81 5.25 -10.56
C THR A 248 4.24 3.80 -10.32
N THR A 249 3.29 2.92 -9.97
CA THR A 249 3.55 1.55 -9.50
C THR A 249 3.08 0.47 -10.46
N LEU A 250 2.22 0.83 -11.42
CA LEU A 250 1.83 -0.01 -12.54
C LEU A 250 2.94 -0.01 -13.60
N ASP A 251 4.01 -0.76 -13.36
CA ASP A 251 5.09 -0.95 -14.34
C ASP A 251 4.97 -2.32 -15.03
N ILE A 252 4.62 -2.29 -16.31
CA ILE A 252 4.44 -3.48 -17.17
C ILE A 252 5.74 -3.81 -17.91
N SER A 253 6.72 -2.90 -17.89
CA SER A 253 8.05 -3.24 -18.34
C SER A 253 8.66 -4.11 -17.25
N HIS A 254 8.77 -5.41 -17.52
CA HIS A 254 9.59 -6.30 -16.74
C HIS A 254 11.03 -5.77 -16.86
N HIS A 255 11.40 -4.85 -15.98
CA HIS A 255 12.79 -4.59 -15.73
C HIS A 255 13.37 -5.95 -15.32
N ASP A 256 14.48 -6.31 -15.95
CA ASP A 256 15.30 -7.44 -15.56
C ASP A 256 15.56 -7.30 -14.06
N ASP A 257 14.73 -7.92 -13.23
CA ASP A 257 15.03 -8.12 -11.83
C ASP A 257 16.25 -9.04 -11.87
N ASP A 258 17.44 -8.43 -11.71
CA ASP A 258 18.77 -9.02 -11.50
C ASP A 258 18.79 -9.88 -10.21
N HIS A 259 17.81 -10.76 -10.06
CA HIS A 259 17.90 -11.90 -9.15
C HIS A 259 18.46 -13.06 -9.97
N GLU A 260 19.79 -13.08 -10.09
CA GLU A 260 20.50 -14.34 -10.30
C GLU A 260 19.94 -15.38 -9.30
N ASN A 261 19.35 -16.47 -9.81
CA ASN A 261 18.95 -17.69 -9.09
C ASN A 261 17.60 -17.81 -8.35
N LYS A 262 16.50 -17.22 -8.83
CA LYS A 262 15.17 -17.87 -8.63
C LYS A 262 14.57 -18.17 -9.99
N GLU A 263 13.98 -19.36 -10.17
CA GLU A 263 13.21 -19.72 -11.37
C GLU A 263 12.01 -18.76 -11.48
N VAL A 264 12.26 -17.54 -12.00
CA VAL A 264 11.24 -16.50 -12.11
C VAL A 264 10.14 -17.07 -12.99
N LYS A 265 8.93 -17.19 -12.42
CA LYS A 265 7.69 -17.43 -13.15
C LYS A 265 7.56 -16.35 -14.23
N LYS A 266 8.15 -16.62 -15.41
CA LYS A 266 8.15 -15.69 -16.54
C LYS A 266 6.71 -15.56 -17.00
N LEU A 267 6.07 -14.45 -16.66
CA LEU A 267 4.83 -14.04 -17.30
C LEU A 267 5.08 -13.90 -18.81
N PRO A 268 4.06 -14.19 -19.64
CA PRO A 268 4.17 -14.02 -21.08
C PRO A 268 4.58 -12.58 -21.41
N VAL A 269 5.54 -12.42 -22.34
CA VAL A 269 5.98 -11.12 -22.84
C VAL A 269 4.75 -10.31 -23.27
N PRO A 270 4.55 -9.07 -22.79
CA PRO A 270 3.38 -8.29 -23.14
C PRO A 270 3.31 -8.06 -24.66
N GLN A 271 2.35 -8.72 -25.31
CA GLN A 271 2.05 -8.54 -26.73
C GLN A 271 0.98 -7.44 -26.86
N GLY A 272 1.38 -6.21 -27.15
CA GLY A 272 0.45 -5.11 -27.38
C GLY A 272 0.98 -3.73 -26.97
N PRO A 273 0.23 -2.66 -27.28
CA PRO A 273 0.55 -1.33 -26.78
C PRO A 273 0.44 -1.30 -25.25
N ASN A 274 1.34 -0.59 -24.59
CA ASN A 274 1.34 -0.47 -23.13
C ASN A 274 -0.01 0.11 -22.63
N PRO A 275 -0.76 -0.61 -21.76
CA PRO A 275 -2.04 -0.16 -21.20
C PRO A 275 -2.05 1.25 -20.62
N VAL A 276 -0.99 1.64 -19.92
CA VAL A 276 -0.85 2.97 -19.32
C VAL A 276 -0.76 4.03 -20.41
N VAL A 277 -0.03 3.76 -21.49
CA VAL A 277 0.07 4.68 -22.63
C VAL A 277 -1.30 4.87 -23.31
N VAL A 278 -2.06 3.79 -23.50
CA VAL A 278 -3.41 3.85 -24.10
C VAL A 278 -4.34 4.72 -23.25
N VAL A 279 -4.35 4.50 -21.93
CA VAL A 279 -5.17 5.29 -21.01
C VAL A 279 -4.74 6.75 -20.98
N LEU A 280 -3.44 7.03 -20.94
CA LEU A 280 -2.97 8.42 -20.96
C LEU A 280 -3.33 9.14 -22.24
N GLN A 281 -3.29 8.47 -23.40
CA GLN A 281 -3.74 9.05 -24.67
C GLN A 281 -5.24 9.42 -24.63
N GLN A 282 -6.07 8.58 -24.00
CA GLN A 282 -7.50 8.86 -23.85
C GLN A 282 -7.76 10.05 -22.91
N VAL A 283 -7.01 10.14 -21.81
CA VAL A 283 -7.19 11.19 -20.79
C VAL A 283 -6.43 12.48 -21.15
N PHE A 284 -5.56 12.46 -22.15
CA PHE A 284 -4.70 13.60 -22.51
C PHE A 284 -5.48 14.88 -22.86
N GLN A 285 -6.53 14.75 -23.67
CA GLN A 285 -7.37 15.90 -24.04
C GLN A 285 -8.04 16.55 -22.82
N LEU A 286 -8.45 15.71 -21.86
CA LEU A 286 -9.03 16.19 -20.60
C LEU A 286 -7.98 16.88 -19.73
N ILE A 287 -6.75 16.34 -19.66
CA ILE A 287 -5.63 16.97 -18.96
C ILE A 287 -5.32 18.35 -19.57
N GLN A 288 -5.29 18.47 -20.90
CA GLN A 288 -5.08 19.76 -21.58
C GLN A 288 -6.20 20.77 -21.26
N LYS A 289 -7.46 20.32 -21.25
CA LYS A 289 -8.62 21.15 -20.89
C LYS A 289 -8.55 21.64 -19.44
N VAL A 290 -8.10 20.80 -18.51
CA VAL A 290 -7.90 21.21 -17.10
C VAL A 290 -6.74 22.19 -17.00
N LEU A 291 -5.61 21.92 -17.66
CA LEU A 291 -4.43 22.76 -17.62
C LEU A 291 -4.70 24.17 -18.16
N SER A 292 -5.44 24.30 -19.26
CA SER A 292 -5.76 25.62 -19.84
C SER A 292 -6.58 26.52 -18.90
N LYS A 293 -7.42 25.93 -18.04
CA LYS A 293 -8.21 26.65 -17.03
C LYS A 293 -7.42 26.96 -15.75
N TRP A 294 -6.45 26.12 -15.40
CA TRP A 294 -5.73 26.16 -14.12
C TRP A 294 -4.24 26.53 -14.25
N LEU A 295 -3.81 27.06 -15.39
CA LEU A 295 -2.42 27.37 -15.69
C LEU A 295 -1.74 28.28 -14.64
N ASN A 296 -2.50 29.20 -14.05
CA ASN A 296 -1.99 30.14 -13.04
C ASN A 296 -1.95 29.55 -11.62
N ASP A 297 -2.42 28.32 -11.41
CA ASP A 297 -2.42 27.66 -10.11
C ASP A 297 -1.24 26.69 -9.98
N ALA A 298 -0.24 27.10 -9.20
CA ALA A 298 0.99 26.33 -9.02
C ALA A 298 0.75 24.89 -8.52
N GLN A 299 -0.25 24.66 -7.66
CA GLN A 299 -0.49 23.33 -7.11
C GLN A 299 -1.11 22.39 -8.15
N VAL A 300 -2.04 22.89 -8.97
CA VAL A 300 -2.64 22.08 -10.04
C VAL A 300 -1.59 21.75 -11.11
N VAL A 301 -0.77 22.73 -11.49
CA VAL A 301 0.33 22.54 -12.46
C VAL A 301 1.35 21.53 -11.93
N GLU A 302 1.76 21.63 -10.66
CA GLU A 302 2.71 20.68 -10.05
C GLU A 302 2.20 19.23 -10.08
N VAL A 303 0.93 19.01 -9.72
CA VAL A 303 0.35 17.66 -9.73
C VAL A 303 0.24 17.10 -11.14
N MET A 304 -0.08 17.93 -12.13
CA MET A 304 -0.07 17.54 -13.54
C MET A 304 1.34 17.18 -14.03
N LEU A 305 2.34 17.99 -13.67
CA LEU A 305 3.75 17.69 -13.99
C LEU A 305 4.21 16.40 -13.31
N LEU A 306 3.80 16.14 -12.07
CA LEU A 306 4.09 14.89 -11.38
C LEU A 306 3.44 13.69 -12.06
N LEU A 307 2.20 13.82 -12.53
CA LEU A 307 1.54 12.79 -13.34
C LEU A 307 2.37 12.50 -14.60
N VAL A 308 2.75 13.51 -15.38
CA VAL A 308 3.55 13.32 -16.60
C VAL A 308 4.93 12.74 -16.28
N LYS A 309 5.67 13.34 -15.34
CA LYS A 309 7.04 12.95 -14.97
C LYS A 309 7.14 11.51 -14.47
N LYS A 310 6.22 11.10 -13.58
CA LYS A 310 6.21 9.73 -13.06
C LYS A 310 5.92 8.72 -14.16
N ASN A 311 4.97 9.04 -15.05
CA ASN A 311 4.65 8.19 -16.19
C ASN A 311 5.83 8.04 -17.17
N THR A 312 6.53 9.12 -17.50
CA THR A 312 7.70 9.06 -18.39
C THR A 312 8.90 8.33 -17.77
N THR A 313 9.05 8.42 -16.44
CA THR A 313 10.09 7.70 -15.70
C THR A 313 9.79 6.19 -15.65
N THR A 314 8.57 5.81 -15.25
CA THR A 314 8.15 4.41 -15.14
C THR A 314 8.06 3.72 -16.52
N HIS A 315 7.57 4.41 -17.56
CA HIS A 315 7.30 3.79 -18.86
C HIS A 315 8.26 4.19 -19.99
N ARG A 316 9.52 4.52 -19.65
CA ARG A 316 10.51 5.14 -20.55
C ARG A 316 10.67 4.43 -21.90
N LYS A 317 10.61 3.09 -21.94
CA LYS A 317 10.73 2.27 -23.16
C LYS A 317 9.40 2.12 -23.94
N GLY A 318 8.26 2.32 -23.28
CA GLY A 318 6.92 2.17 -23.88
C GLY A 318 6.48 3.37 -24.73
N TYR A 319 7.05 4.54 -24.48
CA TYR A 319 6.82 5.72 -25.32
C TYR A 319 7.72 5.71 -26.55
N LYS A 320 7.15 5.63 -27.75
CA LYS A 320 7.90 5.99 -28.98
C LYS A 320 8.31 7.46 -28.87
N ALA A 321 9.52 7.80 -29.32
CA ALA A 321 10.12 9.13 -29.19
C ALA A 321 9.21 10.31 -29.61
N GLY A 322 8.23 10.11 -30.51
CA GLY A 322 7.25 11.13 -30.91
C GLY A 322 6.03 11.33 -29.98
N HIS A 323 5.63 10.33 -29.17
CA HIS A 323 4.50 10.46 -28.24
C HIS A 323 4.88 11.17 -26.95
N LEU A 324 6.13 10.96 -26.49
CA LEU A 324 6.75 11.78 -25.45
C LEU A 324 6.81 13.24 -25.89
N VAL A 325 7.15 13.50 -27.15
CA VAL A 325 7.14 14.85 -27.71
C VAL A 325 5.72 15.43 -27.63
N GLN A 326 4.63 14.78 -28.07
CA GLN A 326 3.28 15.37 -27.93
C GLN A 326 2.81 15.63 -26.47
N ILE A 327 3.21 14.77 -25.51
CA ILE A 327 2.82 14.91 -24.09
C ILE A 327 3.68 15.96 -23.37
N VAL A 328 4.95 16.10 -23.75
CA VAL A 328 5.92 17.05 -23.19
C VAL A 328 5.95 18.37 -23.98
N THR A 329 5.47 18.38 -25.23
CA THR A 329 5.27 19.59 -26.03
C THR A 329 3.98 20.28 -25.62
N VAL A 330 3.99 20.76 -24.40
CA VAL A 330 3.52 22.11 -24.12
C VAL A 330 4.81 22.95 -23.93
N PRO A 331 5.67 23.13 -24.96
CA PRO A 331 6.97 23.75 -24.76
C PRO A 331 6.84 25.25 -24.52
N GLU A 332 5.83 25.90 -25.12
CA GLU A 332 5.72 27.37 -25.05
C GLU A 332 5.21 27.91 -23.71
N GLN A 333 4.80 27.05 -22.77
CA GLN A 333 4.41 27.48 -21.42
C GLN A 333 5.18 26.79 -20.29
N VAL A 334 5.80 25.62 -20.53
CA VAL A 334 6.60 24.94 -19.50
C VAL A 334 8.01 25.53 -19.38
N ASP A 335 8.58 26.08 -20.47
CA ASP A 335 9.87 26.81 -20.42
C ASP A 335 9.77 28.17 -19.70
N LEU A 336 8.56 28.62 -19.35
CA LEU A 336 8.32 29.81 -18.52
C LEU A 336 8.16 29.49 -17.01
N LEU A 337 8.16 28.20 -16.65
CA LEU A 337 7.91 27.70 -15.29
C LEU A 337 9.09 26.90 -14.69
N LEU A 338 10.17 26.71 -15.46
CA LEU A 338 11.52 26.37 -14.96
C LEU A 338 12.37 27.65 -14.95
#